data_AF-A0A2A5SA12-F1
#
_entry.id   AF-A0A2A5SA12-F1
#
_cell.length_a   1.000
_cell.length_b   1.000
_cell.length_c   1.000
_cell.angle_alpha   90.00
_cell.angle_beta   90.00
_cell.angle_gamma   90.00
#
_symmetry.space_group_name_H-M   'P 1'
#
loop_
_entity.id
_entity.type
_entity.pdbx_description
1 polymer ?
#
loop_
_entity_poly.entity_id
_entity_poly.type
_entity_poly.pdbx_seq_one_letter_code
_entity_poly.pdbx_strand_id
1 'polypeptide(L)'
;MIALGGAIGAGLFKGSSSAIAAAGPSVLIAYFIGGIVLYFVMKSLEKLVLSSKEPHGLSGLVQPYLGNHTADFTDWVYWSMWMINIIAEAVAAASFLQIWFANVPTWFFVLIIALLTSLINLFSVALFAETEYWLAFIKISVVILLIIFGVFLVAKQIFD
;
A
#
# COMPACT_ATOMS: atom_id res chain seq x y z
N MET A 1 -8.83 0.78 11.09
CA MET A 1 -8.21 1.53 9.97
C MET A 1 -7.00 0.84 9.36
N ILE A 2 -6.34 -0.11 10.04
CA ILE A 2 -5.12 -0.78 9.53
C ILE A 2 -5.26 -1.30 8.10
N ALA A 3 -6.36 -2.00 7.78
CA ALA A 3 -6.59 -2.49 6.41
C ALA A 3 -6.65 -1.36 5.35
N LEU A 4 -7.31 -0.24 5.65
CA LEU A 4 -7.39 0.92 4.75
C LEU A 4 -6.05 1.68 4.70
N GLY A 5 -5.39 1.85 5.83
CA GLY A 5 -4.09 2.53 5.96
C GLY A 5 -2.95 1.79 5.26
N GLY A 6 -2.99 0.46 5.30
CA GLY A 6 -2.08 -0.43 4.60
C GLY A 6 -2.38 -0.56 3.10
N ALA A 7 -3.66 -0.45 2.69
CA ALA A 7 -4.02 -0.42 1.28
C ALA A 7 -3.59 0.89 0.59
N ILE A 8 -3.60 2.01 1.33
CA ILE A 8 -3.20 3.33 0.81
C ILE A 8 -1.70 3.56 1.08
N GLY A 9 -0.88 3.12 0.12
CA GLY A 9 0.57 3.29 0.12
C GLY A 9 1.06 4.47 -0.73
N ALA A 10 2.38 4.65 -0.77
CA ALA A 10 3.02 5.64 -1.63
C ALA A 10 2.78 5.39 -3.13
N GLY A 11 2.44 4.15 -3.49
CA GLY A 11 2.02 3.76 -4.83
C GLY A 11 0.79 4.53 -5.34
N LEU A 12 -0.11 5.00 -4.45
CA LEU A 12 -1.29 5.76 -4.86
C LEU A 12 -0.91 7.06 -5.58
N PHE A 13 0.10 7.78 -5.09
CA PHE A 13 0.54 9.04 -5.69
C PHE A 13 1.68 8.84 -6.66
N LYS A 14 2.81 8.28 -6.19
CA LYS A 14 4.03 8.11 -7.01
C LYS A 14 3.84 7.08 -8.14
N GLY A 15 3.11 6.00 -7.86
CA GLY A 15 2.78 5.00 -8.87
C GLY A 15 1.78 5.55 -9.88
N SER A 16 0.67 6.11 -9.41
CA SER A 16 -0.35 6.65 -10.31
C SER A 16 0.13 7.82 -11.15
N SER A 17 1.02 8.69 -10.66
CA SER A 17 1.56 9.77 -11.49
C SER A 17 2.27 9.23 -12.73
N SER A 18 3.02 8.13 -12.59
CA SER A 18 3.71 7.49 -13.71
C SER A 18 2.75 6.81 -14.68
N ALA A 19 1.72 6.13 -14.15
CA ALA A 19 0.69 5.48 -14.97
C ALA A 19 -0.17 6.50 -15.74
N ILE A 20 -0.55 7.60 -15.09
CA ILE A 20 -1.28 8.71 -15.71
C ILE A 20 -0.40 9.38 -16.78
N ALA A 21 0.88 9.63 -16.50
CA ALA A 21 1.78 10.23 -17.50
C ALA A 21 1.95 9.35 -18.74
N ALA A 22 1.96 8.02 -18.58
CA ALA A 22 2.12 7.08 -19.68
C ALA A 22 0.82 6.85 -20.48
N ALA A 23 -0.32 6.67 -19.80
CA ALA A 23 -1.59 6.25 -20.42
C ALA A 23 -2.61 7.39 -20.57
N GLY A 24 -2.38 8.54 -19.93
CA GLY A 24 -3.34 9.64 -19.88
C GLY A 24 -4.67 9.22 -19.23
N PRO A 25 -5.81 9.77 -19.68
CA PRO A 25 -7.13 9.43 -19.12
C PRO A 25 -7.51 7.95 -19.24
N SER A 26 -6.92 7.22 -20.19
CA SER A 26 -7.21 5.80 -20.41
C SER A 26 -6.75 4.90 -19.25
N VAL A 27 -5.89 5.40 -18.35
CA VAL A 27 -5.46 4.69 -17.13
C VAL A 27 -6.63 4.22 -16.27
N LEU A 28 -7.77 4.93 -16.32
CA LEU A 28 -8.99 4.56 -15.61
C LEU A 28 -9.50 3.17 -16.02
N ILE A 29 -9.37 2.81 -17.30
CA ILE A 29 -9.78 1.49 -17.79
C ILE A 29 -8.88 0.41 -17.21
N ALA A 30 -7.56 0.63 -17.20
CA ALA A 30 -6.60 -0.31 -16.62
C ALA A 30 -6.85 -0.52 -15.12
N TYR A 31 -7.10 0.57 -14.37
CA TYR A 31 -7.41 0.49 -12.95
C TYR A 31 -8.76 -0.16 -12.67
N PHE A 32 -9.77 0.07 -13.51
CA PHE A 32 -11.07 -0.57 -13.38
C PHE A 32 -10.97 -2.10 -13.59
N ILE A 33 -10.28 -2.54 -14.64
CA ILE A 33 -10.05 -3.97 -14.90
C ILE A 33 -9.22 -4.59 -13.77
N GLY A 34 -8.14 -3.94 -13.35
CA GLY A 34 -7.32 -4.40 -12.23
C GLY A 34 -8.12 -4.52 -10.92
N GLY A 35 -9.00 -3.55 -10.66
CA GLY A 35 -9.90 -3.55 -9.51
C GLY A 35 -10.91 -4.71 -9.54
N ILE A 36 -11.47 -5.04 -10.71
CA ILE A 36 -12.36 -6.21 -10.88
C ILE A 36 -11.62 -7.52 -10.56
N VAL A 37 -10.40 -7.68 -11.10
CA VAL A 37 -9.59 -8.88 -10.82
C VAL A 37 -9.29 -8.99 -9.33
N LEU A 38 -8.86 -7.89 -8.71
CA LEU A 38 -8.56 -7.86 -7.27
C LEU A 38 -9.81 -8.15 -6.42
N TYR A 39 -10.98 -7.64 -6.83
CA TYR A 39 -12.24 -7.92 -6.16
C TYR A 39 -12.56 -9.42 -6.14
N PHE A 40 -12.41 -10.13 -7.28
CA PHE A 40 -12.63 -11.57 -7.32
C PHE A 40 -11.64 -12.36 -6.45
N VAL A 41 -10.37 -11.94 -6.41
CA VAL A 41 -9.36 -12.54 -5.53
C VAL A 41 -9.76 -12.36 -4.06
N MET A 42 -10.08 -11.14 -3.65
CA MET A 42 -10.46 -10.85 -2.26
C MET A 42 -11.76 -11.57 -1.86
N LYS A 43 -12.75 -11.65 -2.76
CA LYS A 43 -14.00 -12.36 -2.50
C LYS A 43 -13.78 -13.88 -2.35
N SER A 44 -12.83 -14.43 -3.08
CA SER A 44 -12.47 -15.85 -2.94
C SER A 44 -11.71 -16.11 -1.64
N LEU A 45 -10.79 -15.20 -1.29
CA LEU A 45 -10.06 -15.26 -0.03
C LEU A 45 -10.98 -15.15 1.19
N GLU A 46 -12.00 -14.27 1.15
CA GLU A 46 -13.02 -14.16 2.21
C GLU A 46 -13.69 -15.50 2.50
N LYS A 47 -14.12 -16.22 1.45
CA LYS A 47 -14.76 -17.55 1.60
C LYS A 47 -13.80 -18.57 2.23
N LEU A 48 -12.53 -18.55 1.81
CA LEU A 48 -11.51 -19.44 2.31
C LEU A 48 -11.27 -19.22 3.82
N VAL A 49 -11.15 -17.96 4.22
CA VAL A 49 -11.00 -17.55 5.63
C VAL A 49 -12.19 -18.01 6.47
N LEU A 50 -13.42 -17.77 6.00
CA LEU A 50 -14.64 -18.15 6.74
C LEU A 50 -14.82 -19.68 6.86
N SER A 51 -14.26 -20.45 5.93
CA SER A 51 -14.32 -21.91 5.96
C SER A 51 -13.24 -22.57 6.82
N SER A 52 -12.20 -21.81 7.21
CA SER A 52 -11.07 -22.33 7.98
C SER A 52 -11.38 -22.33 9.48
N LYS A 53 -11.00 -23.42 10.17
CA LYS A 53 -11.25 -23.61 11.61
C LYS A 53 -10.18 -22.95 12.50
N GLU A 54 -8.93 -22.90 12.04
CA GLU A 54 -7.79 -22.23 12.71
C GLU A 54 -6.86 -21.60 11.66
N PRO A 55 -7.08 -20.33 11.27
CA PRO A 55 -6.26 -19.70 10.25
C PRO A 55 -4.88 -19.28 10.83
N HIS A 56 -3.84 -20.06 10.54
CA HIS A 56 -2.43 -19.69 10.77
C HIS A 56 -1.86 -18.88 9.60
N GLY A 57 -2.44 -17.71 9.30
CA GLY A 57 -1.98 -16.86 8.19
C GLY A 57 -2.32 -17.43 6.80
N LEU A 58 -1.70 -16.87 5.75
CA LEU A 58 -2.03 -17.22 4.36
C LEU A 58 -1.68 -18.66 4.01
N SER A 59 -0.54 -19.18 4.47
CA SER A 59 -0.15 -20.59 4.28
C SER A 59 -1.14 -21.55 4.91
N GLY A 60 -1.62 -21.27 6.14
CA GLY A 60 -2.64 -22.07 6.80
C GLY A 60 -3.98 -22.12 6.05
N LEU A 61 -4.30 -21.11 5.24
CA LEU A 61 -5.49 -21.12 4.37
C LEU A 61 -5.29 -22.00 3.13
N VAL A 62 -4.07 -22.13 2.65
CA VAL A 62 -3.73 -22.82 1.39
C VAL A 62 -3.37 -24.29 1.65
N GLN A 63 -2.77 -24.59 2.80
CA GLN A 63 -2.28 -25.90 3.20
C GLN A 63 -3.32 -27.04 3.05
N PRO A 64 -4.60 -26.88 3.47
CA PRO A 64 -5.58 -27.96 3.34
C PRO A 64 -5.92 -28.32 1.88
N TYR A 65 -5.64 -27.42 0.93
CA TYR A 65 -6.02 -27.56 -0.48
C TYR A 65 -4.84 -27.92 -1.38
N LEU A 66 -3.66 -27.38 -1.10
CA LEU A 66 -2.46 -27.54 -1.94
C LEU A 66 -1.31 -28.29 -1.26
N GLY A 67 -1.50 -28.74 -0.02
CA GLY A 67 -0.52 -29.48 0.76
C GLY A 67 0.58 -28.60 1.39
N ASN A 68 1.41 -29.24 2.21
CA ASN A 68 2.41 -28.56 3.04
C ASN A 68 3.49 -27.85 2.22
N HIS A 69 4.02 -28.48 1.17
CA HIS A 69 5.07 -27.85 0.35
C HIS A 69 4.62 -26.55 -0.32
N THR A 70 3.37 -26.49 -0.78
CA THR A 70 2.82 -25.28 -1.39
C THR A 70 2.55 -24.20 -0.32
N ALA A 71 2.14 -24.61 0.88
CA ALA A 71 1.97 -23.71 2.01
C ALA A 71 3.31 -23.07 2.42
N ASP A 72 4.36 -23.87 2.57
CA ASP A 72 5.71 -23.39 2.88
C ASP A 72 6.22 -22.42 1.80
N PHE A 73 6.04 -22.77 0.53
CA PHE A 73 6.40 -21.90 -0.59
C PHE A 73 5.61 -20.57 -0.57
N THR A 74 4.32 -20.63 -0.24
CA THR A 74 3.46 -19.44 -0.12
C THR A 74 3.97 -18.50 0.96
N ASP A 75 4.43 -19.01 2.10
CA ASP A 75 5.02 -18.17 3.16
C ASP A 75 6.32 -17.49 2.71
N TRP A 76 7.19 -18.20 2.00
CA TRP A 76 8.41 -17.61 1.43
C TRP A 76 8.11 -16.51 0.42
N VAL A 77 7.13 -16.72 -0.46
CA VAL A 77 6.69 -15.72 -1.43
C VAL A 77 6.07 -14.52 -0.71
N TYR A 78 5.23 -14.76 0.29
CA TYR A 78 4.58 -13.72 1.07
C TYR A 78 5.60 -12.85 1.81
N TRP A 79 6.54 -13.47 2.52
CA TRP A 79 7.61 -12.76 3.22
C TRP A 79 8.48 -11.94 2.25
N SER A 80 8.86 -12.53 1.11
CA SER A 80 9.68 -11.85 0.09
C SER A 80 8.94 -10.64 -0.51
N MET A 81 7.65 -10.79 -0.81
CA MET A 81 6.81 -9.69 -1.29
C MET A 81 6.78 -8.54 -0.28
N TRP A 82 6.59 -8.84 1.01
CA TRP A 82 6.55 -7.81 2.04
C TRP A 82 7.89 -7.10 2.24
N MET A 83 9.01 -7.83 2.17
CA MET A 83 10.35 -7.23 2.19
C MET A 83 10.52 -6.21 1.06
N ILE A 84 10.15 -6.58 -0.17
CA ILE A 84 10.22 -5.69 -1.33
C ILE A 84 9.28 -4.48 -1.15
N ASN A 85 8.06 -4.72 -0.67
CA ASN A 85 7.07 -3.67 -0.48
C ASN A 85 7.52 -2.60 0.53
N ILE A 86 8.09 -3.00 1.67
CA ILE A 86 8.62 -2.07 2.68
C ILE A 86 9.73 -1.20 2.10
N ILE A 87 10.64 -1.79 1.32
CA ILE A 87 11.71 -1.04 0.66
C ILE A 87 11.13 -0.06 -0.36
N ALA A 88 10.15 -0.49 -1.17
CA ALA A 88 9.50 0.35 -2.17
C ALA A 88 8.81 1.58 -1.54
N GLU A 89 8.10 1.38 -0.43
CA GLU A 89 7.46 2.45 0.35
C GLU A 89 8.50 3.43 0.92
N ALA A 90 9.59 2.92 1.50
CA ALA A 90 10.67 3.77 2.04
C ALA A 90 11.37 4.59 0.94
N VAL A 91 11.63 4.00 -0.23
CA VAL A 91 12.21 4.70 -1.39
C VAL A 91 11.26 5.75 -1.94
N ALA A 92 9.95 5.48 -1.94
CA ALA A 92 8.95 6.46 -2.35
C ALA A 92 8.90 7.66 -1.38
N ALA A 93 8.85 7.41 -0.07
CA ALA A 93 8.91 8.46 0.95
C ALA A 93 10.22 9.27 0.85
N ALA A 94 11.37 8.61 0.68
CA ALA A 94 12.65 9.27 0.48
C ALA A 94 12.68 10.17 -0.77
N SER A 95 12.06 9.74 -1.87
CA SER A 95 11.98 10.57 -3.08
C SER A 95 11.14 11.84 -2.90
N PHE A 96 10.11 11.81 -2.03
CA PHE A 96 9.40 13.03 -1.67
C PHE A 96 10.28 13.95 -0.83
N LEU A 97 11.02 13.43 0.16
CA LEU A 97 11.94 14.24 0.98
C LEU A 97 13.03 14.95 0.17
N GLN A 98 13.51 14.32 -0.90
CA GLN A 98 14.50 14.95 -1.80
C GLN A 98 13.97 16.18 -2.54
N ILE A 99 12.65 16.39 -2.63
CA ILE A 99 12.08 17.60 -3.22
C ILE A 99 12.48 18.83 -2.37
N TRP A 100 12.50 18.69 -1.05
CA TRP A 100 12.92 19.75 -0.12
C TRP A 100 14.42 19.73 0.19
N PHE A 101 15.03 18.53 0.19
CA PHE A 101 16.42 18.31 0.56
C PHE A 101 17.22 17.66 -0.59
N ALA A 102 17.34 18.37 -1.71
CA ALA A 102 17.93 17.86 -2.94
C ALA A 102 19.39 17.38 -2.80
N ASN A 103 20.16 17.97 -1.88
CA ASN A 103 21.57 17.65 -1.67
C ASN A 103 21.79 16.36 -0.84
N VAL A 104 20.73 15.80 -0.26
CA VAL A 104 20.84 14.62 0.60
C VAL A 104 20.59 13.34 -0.23
N PRO A 105 21.50 12.35 -0.19
CA PRO A 105 21.33 11.10 -0.94
C PRO A 105 20.08 10.31 -0.51
N THR A 106 19.39 9.66 -1.47
CA THR A 106 18.15 8.93 -1.22
C THR A 106 18.33 7.81 -0.20
N TRP A 107 19.45 7.08 -0.28
CA TRP A 107 19.75 5.96 0.62
C TRP A 107 19.78 6.38 2.09
N PHE A 108 20.19 7.63 2.38
CA PHE A 108 20.26 8.15 3.73
C PHE A 108 18.86 8.32 4.33
N PHE A 109 17.93 8.87 3.55
CA PHE A 109 16.52 8.96 3.96
C PHE A 109 15.87 7.58 4.12
N VAL A 110 16.13 6.66 3.20
CA VAL A 110 15.61 5.27 3.29
C VAL A 110 16.10 4.61 4.59
N LEU A 111 17.39 4.76 4.92
CA LEU A 111 17.97 4.21 6.15
C LEU A 111 17.30 4.80 7.40
N ILE A 112 17.12 6.12 7.46
CA ILE A 112 16.46 6.79 8.60
C ILE A 112 15.03 6.30 8.76
N ILE A 113 14.26 6.24 7.66
CA ILE A 113 12.88 5.76 7.69
C ILE A 113 12.83 4.31 8.16
N ALA A 114 13.68 3.44 7.63
CA ALA A 114 13.75 2.04 8.04
C ALA A 114 14.06 1.91 9.54
N LEU A 115 15.08 2.62 10.04
CA LEU A 115 15.47 2.60 11.44
C LEU A 115 14.35 3.10 12.36
N LEU A 116 13.73 4.23 12.04
CA LEU A 116 12.64 4.79 12.85
C LEU A 116 11.46 3.82 12.92
N THR A 117 11.02 3.31 11.78
CA THR A 117 9.87 2.38 11.74
C THR A 117 10.18 1.07 12.46
N SER A 118 11.39 0.54 12.29
CA SER A 118 11.84 -0.66 13.02
C SER A 118 11.92 -0.42 14.53
N LEU A 119 12.43 0.73 14.98
CA LEU A 119 12.48 1.07 16.39
C LEU A 119 11.07 1.15 16.99
N ILE A 120 10.16 1.87 16.34
CA ILE A 120 8.75 1.98 16.79
C ILE A 120 8.12 0.59 16.92
N ASN A 121 8.33 -0.29 15.94
CA ASN A 121 7.80 -1.65 15.95
C ASN A 121 8.41 -2.51 17.07
N LEU A 122 9.71 -2.39 17.34
CA LEU A 122 10.40 -3.15 18.39
C LEU A 122 10.03 -2.69 19.80
N PHE A 123 9.72 -1.40 20.01
CA PHE A 123 9.33 -0.89 21.32
C PHE A 123 7.92 -1.30 21.72
N SER A 124 6.94 -1.19 20.82
CA SER A 124 5.56 -1.62 21.10
C SER A 124 4.76 -1.76 19.81
N VAL A 125 4.24 -2.96 19.59
CA VAL A 125 3.31 -3.26 18.49
C VAL A 125 2.02 -2.43 18.61
N ALA A 126 1.58 -2.14 19.83
CA ALA A 126 0.43 -1.27 20.06
C ALA A 126 0.71 0.18 19.64
N LEU A 127 1.90 0.70 19.96
CA LEU A 127 2.31 2.04 19.56
C LEU A 127 2.44 2.16 18.04
N PHE A 128 2.96 1.12 17.38
CA PHE A 128 2.98 1.04 15.92
C PHE A 128 1.56 1.12 15.33
N ALA A 129 0.61 0.34 15.87
CA ALA A 129 -0.77 0.34 15.41
C ALA A 129 -1.48 1.71 15.59
N GLU A 130 -1.23 2.40 16.72
CA GLU A 130 -1.75 3.76 16.93
C GLU A 130 -1.11 4.77 15.97
N THR A 131 0.20 4.69 15.76
CA THR A 131 0.91 5.56 14.81
C THR A 131 0.35 5.38 13.40
N GLU A 132 0.16 4.13 12.98
CA GLU A 132 -0.41 3.79 11.68
C GLU A 132 -1.86 4.30 11.55
N TYR A 133 -2.65 4.23 12.62
CA TYR A 133 -4.00 4.79 12.63
C TYR A 133 -4.00 6.30 12.32
N TRP A 134 -3.16 7.08 12.99
CA TRP A 134 -3.08 8.53 12.77
C TRP A 134 -2.54 8.87 11.37
N LEU A 135 -1.52 8.14 10.90
CA LEU A 135 -0.99 8.32 9.55
C LEU A 135 -2.03 7.95 8.49
N ALA A 136 -2.80 6.88 8.68
CA ALA A 136 -3.89 6.49 7.78
C ALA A 136 -4.98 7.56 7.73
N PHE A 137 -5.33 8.16 8.87
CA PHE A 137 -6.28 9.27 8.92
C PHE A 137 -5.80 10.45 8.06
N ILE A 138 -4.55 10.90 8.25
CA ILE A 138 -3.95 11.98 7.46
C ILE A 138 -3.96 11.64 5.96
N LYS A 139 -3.55 10.42 5.59
CA LYS A 139 -3.54 9.96 4.19
C LYS A 139 -4.93 10.09 3.56
N ILE A 140 -5.97 9.59 4.23
CA ILE A 140 -7.35 9.64 3.72
C ILE A 140 -7.83 11.09 3.59
N SER A 141 -7.57 11.93 4.61
CA SER A 141 -7.92 13.36 4.56
C SER A 141 -7.26 14.07 3.37
N VAL A 142 -5.98 13.80 3.10
CA VAL A 142 -5.26 14.38 1.96
C VAL A 142 -5.88 13.93 0.63
N VAL A 143 -6.22 12.64 0.48
CA VAL A 143 -6.90 12.14 -0.73
C VAL A 143 -8.22 12.88 -0.97
N ILE A 144 -9.03 13.05 0.06
CA ILE A 144 -10.32 13.77 -0.04
C ILE A 144 -10.10 15.22 -0.47
N LEU A 145 -9.14 15.93 0.16
CA LEU A 145 -8.82 17.32 -0.18
C LEU A 145 -8.35 17.46 -1.63
N LEU A 146 -7.52 16.53 -2.11
CA LEU A 146 -7.04 16.55 -3.49
C LEU A 146 -8.14 16.27 -4.50
N ILE A 147 -9.11 15.40 -4.19
CA ILE A 147 -10.29 15.17 -5.04
C ILE A 147 -11.12 16.46 -5.13
N ILE A 148 -11.44 17.09 -4.00
CA ILE A 148 -12.20 18.34 -3.96
C ILE A 148 -11.49 19.42 -4.77
N PHE A 149 -10.18 19.56 -4.57
CA PHE A 149 -9.37 20.53 -5.30
C PHE A 149 -9.34 20.25 -6.81
N GLY A 150 -9.22 18.97 -7.21
CA GLY A 150 -9.29 18.56 -8.60
C GLY A 150 -10.63 18.90 -9.26
N VAL A 151 -11.75 18.62 -8.57
CA VAL A 151 -13.10 18.98 -9.04
C VAL A 151 -13.24 20.49 -9.17
N PHE A 152 -12.73 21.27 -8.21
CA PHE A 152 -12.74 22.73 -8.27
C PHE A 152 -11.98 23.27 -9.49
N LEU A 153 -10.79 22.73 -9.79
CA LEU A 153 -10.01 23.14 -10.96
C LEU A 153 -10.73 22.85 -12.28
N VAL A 154 -11.33 21.66 -12.40
CA VAL A 154 -12.11 21.27 -13.59
C VAL A 154 -13.33 22.15 -13.75
N ALA A 155 -14.08 22.40 -12.67
CA ALA A 155 -15.23 23.29 -12.70
C ALA A 155 -14.84 24.70 -13.14
N LYS A 156 -13.78 25.27 -12.56
CA LYS A 156 -13.27 26.58 -12.94
C LYS A 156 -12.95 26.65 -14.44
N GLN A 157 -12.26 25.65 -14.98
CA GLN A 157 -11.92 25.60 -16.41
C GLN A 157 -13.14 25.46 -17.35
N ILE A 158 -14.27 24.94 -16.86
CA ILE A 158 -15.50 24.81 -17.66
C ILE A 158 -16.33 26.11 -17.65
N PHE A 159 -16.27 26.87 -16.54
CA PHE A 159 -17.08 28.07 -16.34
C PHE A 159 -16.35 29.39 -16.65
N ASP A 160 -15.02 29.36 -16.79
CA ASP A 160 -14.19 30.46 -17.35
C ASP A 160 -14.00 30.29 -18.87
#